data_AF-A0A7Z9XGQ5-F1
#
_entry.id   AF-A0A7Z9XGQ5-F1
#
_cell.length_a   1.000
_cell.length_b   1.000
_cell.length_c   1.000
_cell.angle_alpha   90.00
_cell.angle_beta   90.00
_cell.angle_gamma   90.00
#
_symmetry.space_group_name_H-M   'P 1'
#
loop_
_entity.id
_entity.type
_entity.pdbx_description
1 polymer ?
#
loop_
_entity_poly.entity_id
_entity_poly.type
_entity_poly.pdbx_seq_one_letter_code
_entity_poly.pdbx_strand_id
1 'polypeptide(L)'
;MGVQPVITKSPNLSINIGSLILKNPVLLASGTCGYGAELYDLLDLDQLGGIIVKGISIKPHPGNPPPRLVETPCGLLNSIGLENIGIESFLKDKLSWLRNVKTSLIVNILGNSVEEYAEIAK
;
A
#
# COMPACT_ATOMS: atom_id res chain seq x y z
N MET A 1 -25.01 31.53 28.66
CA MET A 1 -25.42 31.06 27.31
C MET A 1 -24.62 29.81 27.01
N GLY A 2 -25.25 28.63 27.13
CA GLY A 2 -24.59 27.37 26.82
C GLY A 2 -24.58 27.16 25.32
N VAL A 3 -23.39 27.09 24.73
CA VAL A 3 -23.24 26.71 23.32
C VAL A 3 -23.60 25.23 23.24
N GLN A 4 -24.73 24.90 22.63
CA GLN A 4 -25.06 23.50 22.35
C GLN A 4 -24.02 22.95 21.37
N PRO A 5 -23.52 21.72 21.57
CA PRO A 5 -22.60 21.11 20.62
C PRO A 5 -23.33 20.97 19.29
N VAL A 6 -22.77 21.55 18.23
CA VAL A 6 -23.24 21.28 16.87
C VAL A 6 -22.90 19.81 16.59
N ILE A 7 -23.91 18.96 16.58
CA ILE A 7 -23.75 17.57 16.13
C ILE A 7 -23.53 17.61 14.62
N THR A 8 -22.28 17.76 14.20
CA THR A 8 -21.91 17.62 12.79
C THR A 8 -21.92 16.13 12.47
N LYS A 9 -22.99 15.65 11.82
CA LYS A 9 -23.01 14.30 11.27
C LYS A 9 -21.94 14.22 10.17
N SER A 10 -20.82 13.57 10.45
CA SER A 10 -19.77 13.37 9.45
C SER A 10 -20.31 12.60 8.24
N PRO A 11 -19.90 12.96 7.00
CA PRO A 11 -20.35 12.24 5.82
C PRO A 11 -19.85 10.79 5.87
N ASN A 12 -20.69 9.84 5.45
CA ASN A 12 -20.22 8.47 5.28
C ASN A 12 -19.37 8.40 4.00
N LEU A 13 -18.08 8.09 4.17
CA LEU A 13 -17.12 7.96 3.07
C LEU A 13 -16.91 6.51 2.62
N SER A 14 -17.61 5.53 3.19
CA SER A 14 -17.44 4.12 2.84
C SER A 14 -17.75 3.87 1.36
N ILE A 15 -16.92 3.07 0.68
CA ILE A 15 -17.12 2.70 -0.72
C ILE A 15 -17.02 1.19 -0.91
N ASN A 16 -17.63 0.71 -2.00
CA ASN A 16 -17.53 -0.68 -2.45
C ASN A 16 -17.02 -0.71 -3.90
N ILE A 17 -15.99 -1.50 -4.16
CA ILE A 17 -15.44 -1.78 -5.50
C ILE A 17 -15.48 -3.30 -5.71
N GLY A 18 -16.52 -3.79 -6.40
CA GLY A 18 -16.74 -5.23 -6.55
C GLY A 18 -17.00 -5.91 -5.20
N SER A 19 -16.05 -6.72 -4.73
CA SER A 19 -16.07 -7.35 -3.39
C SER A 19 -15.24 -6.60 -2.35
N LEU A 20 -14.48 -5.57 -2.74
CA LEU A 20 -13.63 -4.79 -1.86
C LEU A 20 -14.43 -3.70 -1.15
N ILE A 21 -14.54 -3.81 0.16
CA ILE A 21 -15.17 -2.81 1.02
C ILE A 21 -14.08 -1.96 1.67
N LEU A 22 -14.20 -0.64 1.54
CA LEU A 22 -13.28 0.33 2.14
C LEU A 22 -14.08 1.29 3.02
N LYS A 23 -13.59 1.57 4.23
CA LYS A 23 -14.24 2.51 5.15
C LYS A 23 -14.17 3.96 4.69
N ASN A 24 -13.24 4.27 3.79
CA ASN A 24 -13.09 5.55 3.08
C ASN A 24 -12.27 5.31 1.79
N PRO A 25 -12.22 6.27 0.84
CA PRO A 25 -11.55 6.07 -0.44
C PRO A 25 -10.04 6.32 -0.40
N VAL A 26 -9.44 6.60 0.76
CA VAL A 26 -8.02 6.97 0.86
C VAL A 26 -7.16 5.71 0.97
N LEU A 27 -6.31 5.51 -0.03
CA LEU A 27 -5.39 4.37 -0.14
C LEU A 27 -3.95 4.85 -0.21
N LEU A 28 -3.02 4.16 0.45
CA LEU A 28 -1.59 4.33 0.14
C LEU A 28 -1.30 3.68 -1.21
N ALA A 29 -0.65 4.41 -2.12
CA ALA A 29 -0.29 3.91 -3.43
C ALA A 29 0.86 2.88 -3.36
N SER A 30 0.87 1.92 -4.28
CA SER A 30 1.96 0.95 -4.35
C SER A 30 3.29 1.65 -4.65
N GLY A 31 4.32 1.31 -3.87
CA GLY A 31 5.68 1.78 -4.10
C GLY A 31 6.01 3.16 -3.51
N THR A 32 5.05 3.87 -2.93
CA THR A 32 5.30 5.15 -2.22
C THR A 32 5.57 4.96 -0.72
N CYS A 33 5.10 3.85 -0.14
CA CYS A 33 5.07 3.65 1.32
C CYS A 33 5.60 2.27 1.75
N GLY A 34 6.53 1.71 0.98
CA GLY A 34 7.12 0.40 1.27
C GLY A 34 6.08 -0.70 1.45
N TYR A 35 6.03 -1.25 2.67
CA TYR A 35 5.09 -2.28 3.10
C TYR A 35 4.13 -1.78 4.20
N GLY A 36 4.06 -0.46 4.44
CA GLY A 36 3.19 0.17 5.43
C GLY A 36 3.85 0.42 6.78
N ALA A 37 4.64 -0.53 7.29
CA ALA A 37 5.33 -0.41 8.58
C ALA A 37 6.23 0.83 8.68
N GLU A 38 6.80 1.24 7.55
CA GLU A 38 7.68 2.41 7.45
C GLU A 38 6.96 3.73 7.76
N LEU A 39 5.62 3.76 7.76
CA LEU A 39 4.81 4.94 8.11
C LEU A 39 4.10 4.84 9.46
N TYR A 40 4.26 3.74 10.19
CA TYR A 40 3.48 3.49 11.42
C TYR A 40 3.66 4.60 12.47
N ASP A 41 4.86 5.15 12.60
CA ASP A 41 5.16 6.23 13.56
C ASP A 41 4.69 7.62 13.09
N LEU A 42 4.28 7.75 11.82
CA LEU A 42 3.89 9.02 11.19
C LEU A 42 2.39 9.11 10.91
N LEU A 43 1.72 7.96 10.74
CA LEU A 43 0.33 7.88 10.32
C LEU A 43 -0.38 6.72 11.02
N ASP A 44 -1.56 7.00 11.58
CA ASP A 44 -2.46 5.97 12.06
C ASP A 44 -3.06 5.20 10.87
N LEU A 45 -2.45 4.06 10.56
CA LEU A 45 -2.85 3.21 9.44
C LEU A 45 -4.27 2.63 9.62
N ASP A 46 -4.77 2.55 10.86
CA ASP A 46 -6.13 2.10 11.16
C ASP A 46 -7.20 3.13 10.75
N GLN A 47 -6.82 4.32 10.25
CA GLN A 47 -7.74 5.29 9.67
C GLN A 47 -7.82 5.23 8.14
N LEU A 48 -6.86 4.61 7.46
CA LEU A 48 -6.85 4.50 6.00
C LEU A 48 -7.91 3.54 5.48
N GLY A 49 -8.47 3.85 4.31
CA GLY A 49 -9.33 2.91 3.57
C GLY A 49 -8.60 1.62 3.23
N GLY A 50 -7.32 1.72 2.90
CA GLY A 50 -6.48 0.57 2.54
C GLY A 50 -5.02 0.92 2.29
N ILE A 51 -4.20 -0.12 2.19
CA ILE A 51 -2.78 -0.05 1.89
C ILE A 51 -2.50 -0.92 0.66
N ILE A 52 -1.93 -0.32 -0.38
CA ILE A 52 -1.40 -1.07 -1.52
C ILE A 52 0.11 -1.20 -1.32
N VAL A 53 0.59 -2.41 -1.02
CA VAL A 53 2.01 -2.62 -0.74
C VAL A 53 2.85 -2.55 -2.01
N LYS A 54 4.18 -2.42 -1.84
CA LYS A 54 5.16 -2.57 -2.93
C LYS A 54 4.90 -3.85 -3.74
N GLY A 55 5.10 -3.76 -5.06
CA GLY A 55 5.00 -4.92 -5.96
C GLY A 55 5.87 -6.09 -5.50
N ILE A 56 5.29 -7.28 -5.44
CA ILE A 56 5.96 -8.52 -5.02
C ILE A 56 6.21 -9.41 -6.24
N SER A 57 7.45 -9.86 -6.42
CA SER A 57 7.82 -10.93 -7.36
C SER A 57 8.04 -12.27 -6.65
N ILE A 58 8.15 -13.36 -7.42
CA ILE A 58 8.51 -14.69 -6.89
C ILE A 58 9.85 -14.62 -6.14
N LYS A 59 10.87 -14.02 -6.77
CA LYS A 59 12.21 -13.85 -6.20
C LYS A 59 12.47 -12.39 -5.85
N PRO A 60 13.40 -12.09 -4.92
CA PRO A 60 13.84 -10.72 -4.67
C PRO A 60 14.34 -10.04 -5.94
N HIS A 61 14.05 -8.75 -6.06
CA HIS A 61 14.50 -7.92 -7.18
C HIS A 61 15.32 -6.74 -6.63
N PRO A 62 16.54 -6.48 -7.13
CA PRO A 62 17.42 -5.44 -6.59
C PRO A 62 17.08 -4.02 -7.05
N GLY A 63 16.25 -3.88 -8.09
CA GLY A 63 15.97 -2.58 -8.69
C GLY A 63 17.03 -2.12 -9.70
N ASN A 64 16.82 -0.93 -10.26
CA ASN A 64 17.75 -0.29 -11.21
C ASN A 64 18.98 0.27 -10.49
N PRO A 65 20.11 0.59 -11.14
CA PRO A 65 21.19 1.32 -10.47
C PRO A 65 20.78 2.76 -10.09
N PRO A 66 21.40 3.39 -9.08
CA PRO A 66 21.22 4.82 -8.79
C PRO A 66 21.84 5.72 -9.88
N PRO A 67 21.36 6.98 -10.03
CA PRO A 67 20.26 7.61 -9.31
C PRO A 67 18.89 7.09 -9.76
N ARG A 68 17.98 6.86 -8.80
CA ARG A 68 16.63 6.31 -9.07
C ARG A 68 15.51 7.34 -8.93
N LEU A 69 15.82 8.53 -8.43
CA LEU A 69 14.86 9.60 -8.13
C LEU A 69 15.42 10.93 -8.61
N VAL A 70 14.59 11.74 -9.25
CA VAL A 70 14.90 13.11 -9.64
C VAL A 70 13.67 13.99 -9.39
N GLU A 71 13.86 15.10 -8.68
CA GLU A 71 12.80 16.10 -8.48
C GLU A 71 12.50 16.85 -9.77
N THR A 72 11.21 17.15 -9.99
CA THR A 72 10.74 17.98 -11.10
C THR A 72 9.82 19.07 -10.55
N PRO A 73 9.55 20.14 -11.32
CA PRO A 73 8.50 21.09 -10.93
C PRO A 73 7.20 20.34 -10.64
N CYS A 74 6.66 20.55 -9.43
CA CYS A 74 5.44 19.92 -8.93
C CYS A 74 5.47 18.38 -8.85
N GLY A 75 6.63 17.73 -8.74
CA GLY A 75 6.66 16.28 -8.64
C GLY A 75 8.04 15.62 -8.57
N LEU A 76 8.05 14.33 -8.87
CA LEU A 76 9.22 13.46 -8.78
C LEU A 76 9.16 12.41 -9.90
N LEU A 77 10.26 12.23 -10.62
CA LEU A 77 10.47 11.07 -11.49
C LEU A 77 11.13 9.95 -10.71
N ASN A 78 10.68 8.71 -10.93
CA ASN A 78 11.28 7.53 -10.33
C ASN A 78 11.61 6.47 -11.39
N SER A 79 12.73 5.79 -11.16
CA SER A 79 13.18 4.60 -11.90
C SER A 79 13.69 3.57 -10.89
N ILE A 80 12.81 3.14 -9.97
CA ILE A 80 13.19 2.20 -8.90
C ILE A 80 13.56 0.82 -9.47
N GLY A 81 12.97 0.43 -10.60
CA GLY A 81 13.17 -0.89 -11.19
C GLY A 81 12.52 -2.01 -10.39
N LEU A 82 11.38 -1.74 -9.76
CA LEU A 82 10.59 -2.77 -9.04
C LEU A 82 11.35 -3.51 -7.92
N GLU A 83 12.31 -2.85 -7.26
CA GLU A 83 13.01 -3.41 -6.10
C GLU A 83 12.01 -3.98 -5.07
N ASN A 84 12.19 -5.24 -4.66
CA ASN A 84 11.36 -5.88 -3.66
C ASN A 84 12.03 -7.12 -3.04
N ILE A 85 11.50 -7.57 -1.90
CA ILE A 85 12.07 -8.66 -1.09
C ILE A 85 11.65 -10.08 -1.54
N GLY A 86 10.83 -10.20 -2.58
CA GLY A 86 10.25 -11.47 -3.00
C GLY A 86 9.10 -11.96 -2.11
N ILE A 87 8.31 -12.91 -2.63
CA ILE A 87 7.10 -13.39 -1.97
C ILE A 87 7.37 -14.11 -0.64
N GLU A 88 8.43 -14.91 -0.56
CA GLU A 88 8.75 -15.69 0.64
C GLU A 88 9.00 -14.78 1.85
N SER A 89 9.84 -13.76 1.69
CA SER A 89 10.13 -12.80 2.77
C SER A 89 8.93 -11.91 3.08
N PHE A 90 8.14 -11.55 2.06
CA PHE A 90 6.90 -10.80 2.26
C PHE A 90 5.90 -11.57 3.13
N LEU A 91 5.63 -12.84 2.81
CA LEU A 91 4.69 -13.67 3.56
C LEU A 91 5.14 -13.89 5.00
N LYS A 92 6.43 -14.17 5.19
CA LYS A 92 7.01 -14.45 6.50
C LYS A 92 6.98 -13.23 7.42
N ASP A 93 7.48 -12.10 6.94
CA ASP A 93 7.80 -10.95 7.80
C ASP A 93 6.77 -9.83 7.66
N LYS A 94 6.57 -9.32 6.43
CA LYS A 94 5.76 -8.11 6.20
C LYS A 94 4.26 -8.36 6.34
N LEU A 95 3.74 -9.44 5.76
CA LEU A 95 2.32 -9.81 5.85
C LEU A 95 1.92 -10.14 7.29
N SER A 96 2.79 -10.82 8.03
CA SER A 96 2.57 -11.15 9.46
C SER A 96 2.34 -9.88 10.29
N TRP A 97 3.10 -8.82 10.05
CA TRP A 97 2.88 -7.53 10.70
C TRP A 97 1.60 -6.84 10.22
N LEU A 98 1.39 -6.78 8.90
CA LEU A 98 0.25 -6.11 8.26
C LEU A 98 -1.11 -6.67 8.69
N ARG A 99 -1.19 -7.96 9.04
CA ARG A 99 -2.41 -8.59 9.58
C ARG A 99 -2.93 -7.94 10.87
N ASN A 100 -2.09 -7.19 11.59
CA ASN A 100 -2.48 -6.48 12.81
C ASN A 100 -3.06 -5.08 12.54
N VAL A 101 -2.98 -4.58 11.30
CA VAL A 101 -3.48 -3.26 10.90
C VAL A 101 -4.95 -3.38 10.47
N LYS A 102 -5.83 -2.52 10.98
CA LYS A 102 -7.28 -2.56 10.74
C LYS A 102 -7.66 -1.76 9.50
N THR A 103 -7.06 -2.13 8.38
CA THR A 103 -7.32 -1.54 7.06
C THR A 103 -7.32 -2.61 5.98
N SER A 104 -7.90 -2.30 4.82
CA SER A 104 -7.90 -3.24 3.70
C SER A 104 -6.51 -3.34 3.10
N LEU A 105 -5.96 -4.55 3.04
CA LEU A 105 -4.67 -4.81 2.41
C LEU A 105 -4.86 -5.22 0.95
N ILE A 106 -4.16 -4.56 0.04
CA ILE A 106 -4.13 -4.88 -1.38
C ILE A 106 -2.68 -5.22 -1.75
N VAL A 107 -2.47 -6.43 -2.27
CA VAL A 107 -1.13 -6.89 -2.64
C VAL A 107 -0.91 -6.63 -4.12
N ASN A 108 0.02 -5.71 -4.43
CA ASN A 108 0.50 -5.52 -5.78
C ASN A 108 1.47 -6.66 -6.14
N ILE A 109 1.25 -7.32 -7.28
CA ILE A 109 2.06 -8.44 -7.75
C ILE A 109 2.75 -8.09 -9.06
N LEU A 110 3.94 -8.64 -9.29
CA LEU A 110 4.71 -8.43 -10.51
C LEU A 110 5.26 -9.76 -11.03
N GLY A 111 5.21 -9.93 -12.34
CA GLY A 111 5.78 -11.08 -13.04
C GLY A 111 6.27 -10.66 -14.42
N ASN A 112 7.23 -11.40 -14.96
CA ASN A 112 7.73 -11.21 -16.33
C ASN A 112 7.00 -12.11 -17.33
N SER A 113 6.12 -12.99 -16.86
CA SER A 113 5.25 -13.83 -17.67
C SER A 113 3.90 -14.06 -17.00
N VAL A 114 2.91 -14.53 -17.76
CA VAL A 114 1.58 -14.87 -17.25
C VAL A 114 1.66 -15.96 -16.18
N GLU A 115 2.58 -16.92 -16.36
CA GLU A 115 2.82 -18.02 -15.43
C GLU A 115 3.36 -17.51 -14.10
N GLU A 116 4.27 -16.52 -14.11
CA GLU A 116 4.76 -15.91 -12.87
C GLU A 116 3.64 -15.17 -12.13
N TYR A 117 2.81 -14.41 -12.85
CA TYR A 117 1.63 -13.77 -12.25
C TYR A 117 0.67 -14.79 -11.66
N ALA A 118 0.38 -15.87 -12.39
CA ALA A 118 -0.51 -16.94 -11.94
C ALA A 118 0.05 -17.67 -10.72
N GLU A 119 1.37 -17.85 -10.63
CA GLU A 119 2.01 -18.50 -9.48
C GLU A 119 1.93 -17.63 -8.22
N ILE A 120 2.17 -16.32 -8.34
CA ILE A 120 2.09 -15.39 -7.20
C ILE A 120 0.64 -15.23 -6.69
N ALA A 121 -0.35 -15.36 -7.57
CA ALA A 121 -1.75 -15.14 -7.24
C ALA A 121 -2.47 -16.32 -6.55
N LYS A 122 -1.80 -17.47 -6.41
CA LYS A 122 -2.35 -18.67 -5.73
C LYS A 122 -2.27 -18.53 -4.21
#